data_AF-A0A916ST38-F1
#
_entry.id   AF-A0A916ST38-F1
#
_cell.length_a   1.000
_cell.length_b   1.000
_cell.length_c   1.000
_cell.angle_alpha   90.00
_cell.angle_beta   90.00
_cell.angle_gamma   90.00
#
_symmetry.space_group_name_H-M   'P 1'
#
loop_
_entity.id
_entity.type
_entity.pdbx_description
1 polymer ?
#
loop_
_entity_poly.entity_id
_entity_poly.type
_entity_poly.pdbx_seq_one_letter_code
_entity_poly.pdbx_strand_id
1 'polypeptide(L)'
;MRSLKLVLLATSMAFAPSVADAALTIGMGGNTTALLTLSSAGLNGGSVATLSGGTIYNSDQPFADIPKGGIFGNAFLAAGPLAGQPATLTFTNPVTYLSFLWGSPDTYNRVTLVTNQGTYNYSASSFAFRSTTGDQSYSDYVNFATSAGETIRSISFTNNPAIDAFETANFSVTAVPEPGTWAMMMLGFAMVGAAARYRRRSVRAAIA
;
A
#
# COMPACT_ATOMS: atom_id res chain seq x y z
N MET A 1 2.87 -53.12 -53.54
CA MET A 1 3.47 -51.93 -52.90
C MET A 1 2.45 -51.38 -51.92
N ARG A 2 2.66 -51.57 -50.61
CA ARG A 2 1.70 -51.21 -49.55
C ARG A 2 1.96 -49.77 -49.11
N SER A 3 0.93 -48.93 -49.18
CA SER A 3 0.98 -47.50 -48.82
C SER A 3 1.13 -47.30 -47.31
N LEU A 4 2.21 -46.64 -46.90
CA LEU A 4 2.46 -46.24 -45.52
C LEU A 4 1.66 -44.97 -45.21
N LYS A 5 0.69 -45.04 -44.29
CA LYS A 5 -0.03 -43.87 -43.78
C LYS A 5 0.80 -43.24 -42.66
N LEU A 6 1.34 -42.04 -42.89
CA LEU A 6 1.94 -41.20 -41.84
C LEU A 6 0.81 -40.64 -40.96
N VAL A 7 0.79 -41.01 -39.69
CA VAL A 7 -0.05 -40.38 -38.67
C VAL A 7 0.76 -39.25 -38.05
N LEU A 8 0.32 -38.01 -38.25
CA LEU A 8 0.90 -36.82 -37.62
C LEU A 8 0.31 -36.70 -36.20
N LEU A 9 1.13 -36.94 -35.18
CA LEU A 9 0.74 -36.76 -33.79
C LEU A 9 0.98 -35.29 -33.41
N ALA A 10 -0.09 -34.52 -33.24
CA ALA A 10 -0.01 -33.13 -32.79
C ALA A 10 0.11 -33.11 -31.25
N THR A 11 1.32 -32.87 -30.74
CA THR A 11 1.54 -32.65 -29.31
C THR A 11 1.13 -31.22 -28.97
N SER A 12 0.00 -31.04 -28.30
CA SER A 12 -0.37 -29.75 -27.72
C SER A 12 0.52 -29.49 -26.50
N MET A 13 1.57 -28.66 -26.67
CA MET A 13 2.29 -28.09 -25.53
C MET A 13 1.35 -27.13 -24.81
N ALA A 14 0.84 -27.53 -23.66
CA ALA A 14 0.15 -26.63 -22.74
C ALA A 14 1.18 -25.61 -22.21
N PHE A 15 1.13 -24.38 -22.71
CA PHE A 15 1.76 -23.26 -22.03
C PHE A 15 0.99 -23.04 -20.73
N ALA A 16 1.54 -23.51 -19.61
CA ALA A 16 1.13 -23.00 -18.31
C ALA A 16 1.63 -21.56 -18.22
N PRO A 17 0.76 -20.54 -18.08
CA PRO A 17 1.25 -19.21 -17.74
C PRO A 17 1.93 -19.33 -16.37
N SER A 18 3.24 -19.12 -16.31
CA SER A 18 3.88 -18.84 -15.03
C SER A 18 3.29 -17.52 -14.54
N VAL A 19 2.44 -17.58 -13.50
CA VAL A 19 2.11 -16.36 -12.75
C VAL A 19 3.43 -15.86 -12.19
N ALA A 20 3.86 -14.66 -12.60
CA ALA A 20 4.97 -14.01 -11.95
C ALA A 20 4.52 -13.71 -10.52
N ASP A 21 5.09 -14.41 -9.53
CA ASP A 21 4.90 -14.08 -8.12
C ASP A 21 5.63 -12.77 -7.84
N ALA A 22 4.93 -11.65 -8.03
CA ALA A 22 5.29 -10.38 -7.42
C ALA A 22 4.26 -10.07 -6.34
N ALA A 23 4.61 -10.51 -5.13
CA ALA A 23 4.10 -9.97 -3.87
C ALA A 23 4.83 -8.65 -3.55
N LEU A 24 4.26 -7.85 -2.64
CA LEU A 24 4.71 -6.54 -2.13
C LEU A 24 6.10 -6.08 -2.61
N THR A 25 6.13 -5.03 -3.43
CA THR A 25 7.38 -4.40 -3.89
C THR A 25 7.69 -3.15 -3.08
N ILE A 26 8.98 -2.86 -2.90
CA ILE A 26 9.47 -1.64 -2.25
C ILE A 26 10.15 -0.74 -3.26
N GLY A 27 10.11 0.57 -3.03
CA GLY A 27 10.75 1.56 -3.87
C GLY A 27 11.19 2.79 -3.09
N MET A 28 11.97 3.63 -3.78
CA MET A 28 12.35 4.97 -3.32
C MET A 28 11.73 6.04 -4.20
N GLY A 29 11.63 7.26 -3.66
CA GLY A 29 10.85 8.34 -4.26
C GLY A 29 9.37 8.23 -3.89
N GLY A 30 8.67 9.36 -3.79
CA GLY A 30 7.32 9.40 -3.23
C GLY A 30 6.40 10.45 -3.84
N ASN A 31 5.12 10.26 -3.55
CA ASN A 31 3.94 10.98 -4.05
C ASN A 31 3.50 10.69 -5.49
N THR A 32 2.93 9.49 -5.68
CA THR A 32 2.06 9.21 -6.83
C THR A 32 0.61 9.67 -6.61
N THR A 33 0.23 10.01 -5.37
CA THR A 33 -1.10 10.47 -4.98
C THR A 33 -1.05 11.62 -3.97
N ALA A 34 -2.22 12.14 -3.57
CA ALA A 34 -2.34 13.26 -2.64
C ALA A 34 -1.90 12.88 -1.20
N LEU A 35 -1.23 13.82 -0.53
CA LEU A 35 -0.83 13.69 0.86
C LEU A 35 -2.03 13.72 1.81
N LEU A 36 -1.93 12.94 2.87
CA LEU A 36 -2.94 12.80 3.91
C LEU A 36 -2.56 13.63 5.14
N THR A 37 -3.57 14.18 5.81
CA THR A 37 -3.36 14.85 7.09
C THR A 37 -3.02 13.80 8.16
N LEU A 38 -2.10 14.13 9.06
CA LEU A 38 -1.66 13.26 10.15
C LEU A 38 -2.08 13.86 11.49
N SER A 39 -2.63 13.03 12.38
CA SER A 39 -3.12 13.43 13.70
C SER A 39 -2.95 12.29 14.71
N SER A 40 -3.19 12.55 16.00
CA SER A 40 -3.18 11.50 17.03
C SER A 40 -4.24 10.42 16.81
N ALA A 41 -5.29 10.70 16.03
CA ALA A 41 -6.27 9.69 15.61
C ALA A 41 -5.77 8.82 14.43
N GLY A 42 -4.70 9.26 13.74
CA GLY A 42 -4.15 8.63 12.54
C GLY A 42 -4.31 9.48 11.28
N LEU A 43 -4.41 8.82 10.12
CA LEU A 43 -4.46 9.44 8.80
C LEU A 43 -5.87 9.96 8.48
N ASN A 44 -5.97 11.22 8.08
CA ASN A 44 -7.21 11.96 7.88
C ASN A 44 -8.16 11.86 9.09
N GLY A 45 -7.63 12.11 10.27
CA GLY A 45 -8.41 12.05 11.52
C GLY A 45 -8.89 10.64 11.85
N GLY A 46 -8.19 9.60 11.39
CA GLY A 46 -8.55 8.20 11.61
C GLY A 46 -9.45 7.60 10.52
N SER A 47 -9.94 8.39 9.57
CA SER A 47 -10.86 7.89 8.54
C SER A 47 -10.17 6.95 7.55
N VAL A 48 -8.88 7.19 7.25
CA VAL A 48 -8.08 6.36 6.33
C VAL A 48 -7.32 5.27 7.10
N ALA A 49 -6.71 5.64 8.22
CA ALA A 49 -6.03 4.70 9.11
C ALA A 49 -6.06 5.22 10.53
N THR A 50 -6.27 4.33 11.50
CA THR A 50 -6.17 4.66 12.93
C THR A 50 -4.74 4.49 13.43
N LEU A 51 -4.29 5.38 14.32
CA LEU A 51 -2.98 5.29 14.97
C LEU A 51 -3.11 4.67 16.36
N SER A 52 -2.19 3.76 16.69
CA SER A 52 -1.98 3.24 18.05
C SER A 52 -0.48 3.24 18.37
N GLY A 53 -0.14 3.73 19.56
CA GLY A 53 1.26 4.01 19.93
C GLY A 53 1.86 5.16 19.12
N GLY A 54 3.14 5.45 19.35
CA GLY A 54 3.79 6.64 18.80
C GLY A 54 3.19 7.95 19.30
N THR A 55 3.82 9.05 18.91
CA THR A 55 3.35 10.41 19.24
C THR A 55 3.47 11.30 18.02
N ILE A 56 2.47 12.16 17.81
CA ILE A 56 2.50 13.18 16.76
C ILE A 56 3.07 14.46 17.34
N TYR A 57 4.11 14.97 16.70
CA TYR A 57 4.75 16.23 17.04
C TYR A 57 4.65 17.23 15.89
N ASN A 58 4.77 18.51 16.23
CA ASN A 58 4.79 19.65 15.31
C ASN A 58 6.02 20.55 15.50
N SER A 59 6.97 20.11 16.33
CA SER A 59 8.25 20.74 16.62
C SER A 59 9.28 19.64 16.94
N ASP A 60 10.56 19.93 16.72
CA ASP A 60 11.66 19.06 17.14
C ASP A 60 11.56 18.77 18.66
N GLN A 61 12.00 17.59 19.05
CA GLN A 61 12.14 17.11 20.42
C GLN A 61 13.59 16.69 20.66
N PRO A 62 14.05 16.60 21.92
CA PRO A 62 15.42 16.13 22.21
C PRO A 62 15.77 14.71 21.71
N PHE A 63 14.77 13.94 21.27
CA PHE A 63 14.86 12.53 20.87
C PHE A 63 14.13 12.23 19.55
N ALA A 64 13.61 13.26 18.87
CA ALA A 64 12.87 13.11 17.63
C ALA A 64 12.92 14.42 16.82
N ASP A 65 13.38 14.37 15.58
CA ASP A 65 13.52 15.55 14.73
C ASP A 65 12.48 15.59 13.60
N ILE A 66 12.02 16.79 13.25
CA ILE A 66 11.14 17.00 12.10
C ILE A 66 11.89 16.53 10.83
N PRO A 67 11.31 15.59 10.04
CA PRO A 67 11.89 15.20 8.77
C PRO A 67 12.08 16.40 7.83
N LYS A 68 13.18 16.42 7.09
CA LYS A 68 13.53 17.52 6.17
C LYS A 68 12.79 17.39 4.83
N GLY A 69 12.61 18.51 4.13
CA GLY A 69 11.97 18.53 2.79
C GLY A 69 10.51 18.95 2.77
N GLY A 70 10.01 19.61 3.83
CA GLY A 70 8.66 20.15 3.92
C GLY A 70 7.65 19.12 4.40
N ILE A 71 6.92 19.45 5.48
CA ILE A 71 5.98 18.55 6.14
C ILE A 71 4.55 19.01 5.90
N PHE A 72 3.76 18.16 5.25
CA PHE A 72 2.35 18.40 5.02
C PHE A 72 1.57 18.38 6.33
N GLY A 73 0.76 19.42 6.56
CA GLY A 73 -0.01 19.57 7.80
C GLY A 73 0.84 19.88 9.04
N ASN A 74 2.14 20.17 8.90
CA ASN A 74 3.06 20.49 10.00
C ASN A 74 3.04 19.45 11.14
N ALA A 75 2.93 18.17 10.79
CA ALA A 75 2.85 17.06 11.73
C ALA A 75 3.71 15.88 11.27
N PHE A 76 4.49 15.31 12.18
CA PHE A 76 5.23 14.08 11.96
C PHE A 76 4.96 13.07 13.09
N LEU A 77 5.04 11.80 12.74
CA LEU A 77 4.92 10.68 13.68
C LEU A 77 6.31 10.27 14.14
N ALA A 78 6.52 10.25 15.45
CA ALA A 78 7.69 9.68 16.09
C ALA A 78 7.33 8.34 16.76
N ALA A 79 8.17 7.34 16.56
CA ALA A 79 8.05 6.02 17.19
C ALA A 79 9.36 5.66 17.90
N GLY A 80 9.32 5.48 19.22
CA GLY A 80 10.54 5.23 19.99
C GLY A 80 10.29 5.10 21.49
N PRO A 81 11.34 4.92 22.30
CA PRO A 81 11.19 4.69 23.75
C PRO A 81 10.45 5.82 24.48
N LEU A 82 10.64 7.07 24.06
CA LEU A 82 10.03 8.26 24.66
C LEU A 82 8.79 8.76 23.91
N ALA A 83 8.59 8.33 22.66
CA ALA A 83 7.43 8.69 21.85
C ALA A 83 6.33 7.61 21.86
N GLY A 84 6.59 6.44 22.45
CA GLY A 84 5.75 5.25 22.35
C GLY A 84 6.15 4.39 21.14
N GLN A 85 6.27 3.08 21.34
CA GLN A 85 6.55 2.12 20.27
C GLN A 85 5.92 0.74 20.54
N PRO A 86 5.47 0.00 19.50
CA PRO A 86 5.43 0.43 18.10
C PRO A 86 4.43 1.56 17.86
N ALA A 87 4.71 2.43 16.90
CA ALA A 87 3.68 3.28 16.31
C ALA A 87 3.06 2.54 15.14
N THR A 88 1.77 2.22 15.22
CA THR A 88 1.08 1.39 14.23
C THR A 88 -0.06 2.17 13.59
N LEU A 89 -0.02 2.30 12.26
CA LEU A 89 -1.15 2.74 11.46
C LEU A 89 -1.90 1.51 10.96
N THR A 90 -3.18 1.40 11.32
CA THR A 90 -4.08 0.33 10.85
C THR A 90 -5.07 0.91 9.87
N PHE A 91 -5.04 0.47 8.61
CA PHE A 91 -5.91 1.00 7.57
C PHE A 91 -7.36 0.55 7.77
N THR A 92 -8.29 1.49 7.71
CA THR A 92 -9.74 1.22 7.83
C THR A 92 -10.24 0.36 6.67
N ASN A 93 -9.70 0.61 5.47
CA ASN A 93 -9.84 -0.22 4.28
C ASN A 93 -8.46 -0.63 3.77
N PRO A 94 -8.23 -1.88 3.31
CA PRO A 94 -6.93 -2.28 2.77
C PRO A 94 -6.48 -1.37 1.61
N VAL A 95 -5.17 -1.14 1.51
CA VAL A 95 -4.56 -0.28 0.49
C VAL A 95 -3.62 -1.08 -0.42
N THR A 96 -3.43 -0.65 -1.67
CA THR A 96 -2.48 -1.27 -2.61
C THR A 96 -1.19 -0.50 -2.77
N TYR A 97 -1.16 0.74 -2.29
CA TYR A 97 0.01 1.59 -2.29
C TYR A 97 0.08 2.36 -0.98
N LEU A 98 1.30 2.49 -0.47
CA LEU A 98 1.62 3.32 0.68
C LEU A 98 2.97 3.98 0.43
N SER A 99 3.08 5.27 0.71
CA SER A 99 4.35 5.99 0.77
C SER A 99 4.37 6.92 1.97
N PHE A 100 5.57 7.21 2.46
CA PHE A 100 5.81 8.20 3.50
C PHE A 100 7.23 8.76 3.34
N LEU A 101 7.43 9.96 3.90
CA LEU A 101 8.74 10.57 4.08
C LEU A 101 9.37 10.00 5.35
N TRP A 102 10.56 9.41 5.22
CA TRP A 102 11.35 8.87 6.33
C TRP A 102 12.40 9.90 6.75
N GLY A 103 12.34 10.37 8.00
CA GLY A 103 13.32 11.28 8.59
C GLY A 103 14.51 10.56 9.18
N SER A 104 15.72 11.11 9.00
CA SER A 104 16.95 10.58 9.61
C SER A 104 17.10 9.06 9.47
N PRO A 105 16.97 8.45 8.26
CA PRO A 105 17.02 7.00 8.16
C PRO A 105 18.27 6.41 8.81
N ASP A 106 18.07 5.39 9.64
CA ASP A 106 19.16 4.68 10.30
C ASP A 106 18.96 3.15 10.34
N THR A 107 20.02 2.44 10.73
CA THR A 107 19.99 0.97 10.81
C THR A 107 19.31 0.41 12.06
N TYR A 108 18.74 1.24 12.94
CA TYR A 108 17.95 0.85 14.11
C TYR A 108 16.45 0.96 13.85
N ASN A 109 16.04 1.86 12.97
CA ASN A 109 14.68 2.01 12.51
C ASN A 109 14.19 0.73 11.80
N ARG A 110 12.98 0.30 12.13
CA ARG A 110 12.34 -0.90 11.56
C ARG A 110 10.93 -0.55 11.13
N VAL A 111 10.59 -1.00 9.93
CA VAL A 111 9.24 -0.96 9.37
C VAL A 111 8.71 -2.37 9.26
N THR A 112 7.53 -2.63 9.79
CA THR A 112 6.82 -3.89 9.57
C THR A 112 5.52 -3.61 8.84
N LEU A 113 5.30 -4.24 7.69
CA LEU A 113 4.03 -4.21 6.97
C LEU A 113 3.30 -5.54 7.16
N VAL A 114 2.02 -5.46 7.46
CA VAL A 114 1.12 -6.63 7.47
C VAL A 114 0.17 -6.51 6.28
N THR A 115 0.12 -7.56 5.47
CA THR A 115 -0.77 -7.66 4.32
C THR A 115 -1.78 -8.79 4.52
N ASN A 116 -2.68 -9.01 3.56
CA ASN A 116 -3.52 -10.21 3.54
C ASN A 116 -2.78 -11.50 3.15
N GLN A 117 -1.52 -11.42 2.73
CA GLN A 117 -0.72 -12.57 2.29
C GLN A 117 0.51 -12.85 3.16
N GLY A 118 0.96 -11.87 3.96
CA GLY A 118 2.11 -12.07 4.82
C GLY A 118 2.45 -10.88 5.72
N THR A 119 3.64 -10.96 6.31
CA THR A 119 4.23 -9.88 7.10
C THR A 119 5.67 -9.67 6.63
N TYR A 120 6.03 -8.41 6.38
CA TYR A 120 7.30 -8.01 5.78
C TYR A 120 8.01 -7.05 6.72
N ASN A 121 9.31 -7.25 6.91
CA ASN A 121 10.13 -6.43 7.79
C ASN A 121 11.24 -5.76 6.98
N TYR A 122 11.38 -4.45 7.15
CA TYR A 122 12.35 -3.63 6.48
C TYR A 122 13.12 -2.79 7.50
N SER A 123 14.31 -2.36 7.10
CA SER A 123 15.09 -1.34 7.80
C SER A 123 15.63 -0.36 6.78
N ALA A 124 16.40 0.65 7.21
CA ALA A 124 17.02 1.55 6.24
C ALA A 124 17.92 0.83 5.22
N SER A 125 18.50 -0.33 5.57
CA SER A 125 19.32 -1.12 4.62
C SER A 125 18.50 -1.80 3.51
N SER A 126 17.18 -1.85 3.63
CA SER A 126 16.29 -2.37 2.58
C SER A 126 16.12 -1.39 1.41
N PHE A 127 16.50 -0.12 1.61
CA PHE A 127 16.34 0.95 0.63
C PHE A 127 17.70 1.52 0.23
N ALA A 128 17.80 2.09 -0.96
CA ALA A 128 19.02 2.73 -1.47
C ALA A 128 19.18 4.18 -0.96
N PHE A 129 18.97 4.42 0.33
CA PHE A 129 19.17 5.74 0.93
C PHE A 129 20.60 6.24 0.72
N ARG A 130 20.78 7.55 0.47
CA ARG A 130 22.12 8.14 0.37
C ARG A 130 22.89 8.12 1.69
N SER A 131 22.17 8.06 2.79
CA SER A 131 22.69 8.00 4.16
C SER A 131 21.75 7.16 5.03
N THR A 132 22.34 6.30 5.86
CA THR A 132 21.63 5.45 6.84
C THR A 132 22.22 5.61 8.25
N THR A 133 22.75 6.80 8.54
CA THR A 133 23.47 7.10 9.79
C THR A 133 22.66 7.88 10.82
N GLY A 134 21.36 8.10 10.58
CA GLY A 134 20.58 9.01 11.42
C GLY A 134 20.89 10.49 11.17
N ASP A 135 21.36 10.84 9.96
CA ASP A 135 21.61 12.24 9.59
C ASP A 135 20.30 13.04 9.61
N GLN A 136 20.10 13.84 10.66
CA GLN A 136 18.92 14.68 10.89
C GLN A 136 18.71 15.73 9.78
N SER A 137 19.71 16.00 8.93
CA SER A 137 19.56 16.87 7.76
C SER A 137 19.00 16.15 6.53
N TYR A 138 18.81 14.83 6.60
CA TYR A 138 18.37 14.00 5.50
C TYR A 138 17.00 13.37 5.75
N SER A 139 16.20 13.34 4.70
CA SER A 139 14.97 12.57 4.63
C SER A 139 14.73 12.15 3.19
N ASP A 140 14.05 11.04 3.00
CA ASP A 140 13.68 10.59 1.67
C ASP A 140 12.39 9.79 1.71
N TYR A 141 11.74 9.71 0.56
CA TYR A 141 10.51 8.96 0.44
C TYR A 141 10.80 7.49 0.19
N VAL A 142 10.04 6.65 0.88
CA VAL A 142 9.92 5.22 0.57
C VAL A 142 8.49 4.91 0.18
N ASN A 143 8.33 3.88 -0.63
CA ASN A 143 7.02 3.41 -1.04
C ASN A 143 6.93 1.88 -1.10
N PHE A 144 5.68 1.42 -1.02
CA PHE A 144 5.28 0.03 -1.01
C PHE A 144 4.11 -0.12 -1.98
N ALA A 145 4.21 -1.05 -2.92
CA ALA A 145 3.16 -1.32 -3.90
C ALA A 145 2.85 -2.82 -3.96
N THR A 146 1.57 -3.17 -3.92
CA THR A 146 1.12 -4.56 -4.00
C THR A 146 0.61 -4.90 -5.40
N SER A 147 0.71 -6.19 -5.74
CA SER A 147 0.14 -6.78 -6.95
C SER A 147 -0.48 -8.13 -6.61
N ALA A 148 -1.02 -8.83 -7.62
CA ALA A 148 -1.54 -10.20 -7.47
C ALA A 148 -2.57 -10.40 -6.33
N GLY A 149 -3.42 -9.38 -6.08
CA GLY A 149 -4.46 -9.45 -5.05
C GLY A 149 -3.96 -9.29 -3.61
N GLU A 150 -2.69 -8.93 -3.42
CA GLU A 150 -2.16 -8.53 -2.12
C GLU A 150 -2.60 -7.09 -1.77
N THR A 151 -2.85 -6.84 -0.50
CA THR A 151 -3.30 -5.56 0.06
C THR A 151 -2.70 -5.35 1.44
N ILE A 152 -2.25 -4.13 1.71
CA ILE A 152 -1.66 -3.73 2.99
C ILE A 152 -2.79 -3.40 3.98
N ARG A 153 -2.68 -3.95 5.20
CA ARG A 153 -3.63 -3.77 6.30
C ARG A 153 -3.09 -2.86 7.39
N SER A 154 -1.78 -2.94 7.66
CA SER A 154 -1.14 -2.05 8.62
C SER A 154 0.34 -1.87 8.29
N ILE A 155 0.88 -0.78 8.83
CA ILE A 155 2.31 -0.50 8.91
C ILE A 155 2.65 -0.12 10.34
N SER A 156 3.77 -0.64 10.86
CA SER A 156 4.29 -0.25 12.17
C SER A 156 5.74 0.19 12.11
N PHE A 157 6.05 1.20 12.91
CA PHE A 157 7.37 1.81 13.05
C PHE A 157 7.93 1.49 14.45
N THR A 158 9.16 1.00 14.49
CA THR A 158 9.88 0.72 15.75
C THR A 158 11.35 1.11 15.62
N ASN A 159 12.04 1.21 16.76
CA ASN A 159 13.48 1.47 16.81
C ASN A 159 14.15 0.38 17.69
N ASN A 160 15.24 -0.22 17.21
CA ASN A 160 15.98 -1.28 17.91
C ASN A 160 17.51 -1.17 17.68
N PRO A 161 18.33 -0.93 18.72
CA PRO A 161 17.95 -0.69 20.12
C PRO A 161 17.18 0.62 20.27
N ALA A 162 16.18 0.63 21.15
CA ALA A 162 15.29 1.77 21.36
C ALA A 162 16.01 2.93 22.06
N ILE A 163 16.72 3.76 21.29
CA ILE A 163 17.50 4.90 21.78
C ILE A 163 16.83 6.19 21.31
N ASP A 164 16.79 6.41 20.00
CA ASP A 164 16.16 7.57 19.37
C ASP A 164 14.83 7.19 18.69
N ALA A 165 14.00 8.19 18.39
CA ALA A 165 12.77 7.93 17.67
C ALA A 165 13.03 7.63 16.19
N PHE A 166 12.15 6.85 15.59
CA PHE A 166 11.96 6.78 14.15
C PHE A 166 10.92 7.84 13.77
N GLU A 167 11.31 8.81 12.94
CA GLU A 167 10.43 9.87 12.44
C GLU A 167 9.89 9.62 11.03
N THR A 168 8.58 9.80 10.85
CA THR A 168 7.89 9.67 9.56
C THR A 168 6.86 10.77 9.34
N ALA A 169 6.67 11.18 8.09
CA ALA A 169 5.69 12.20 7.72
C ALA A 169 5.16 11.98 6.30
N ASN A 170 4.30 12.89 5.82
CA ASN A 170 3.86 12.96 4.41
C ASN A 170 3.35 11.62 3.87
N PHE A 171 2.38 11.04 4.57
CA PHE A 171 1.75 9.79 4.17
C PHE A 171 0.86 9.98 2.94
N SER A 172 0.90 9.01 2.03
CA SER A 172 0.05 8.95 0.84
C SER A 172 -0.27 7.49 0.53
N VAL A 173 -1.54 7.20 0.20
CA VAL A 173 -2.03 5.82 -0.01
C VAL A 173 -2.98 5.72 -1.19
N THR A 174 -3.07 4.53 -1.78
CA THR A 174 -4.12 4.16 -2.74
C THR A 174 -5.02 3.10 -2.13
N ALA A 175 -6.27 3.46 -1.84
CA ALA A 175 -7.26 2.52 -1.33
C ALA A 175 -7.67 1.49 -2.40
N VAL A 176 -7.96 0.28 -1.96
CA VAL A 176 -8.64 -0.71 -2.81
C VAL A 176 -10.09 -0.24 -2.99
N PRO A 177 -10.61 -0.10 -4.23
CA PRO A 177 -12.02 0.21 -4.44
C PRO A 177 -12.89 -0.85 -3.77
N GLU A 178 -13.87 -0.42 -2.98
CA GLU A 178 -14.72 -1.36 -2.22
C GLU A 178 -15.37 -2.41 -3.15
N PRO A 179 -15.35 -3.70 -2.79
CA PRO A 179 -16.02 -4.75 -3.57
C PRO A 179 -17.51 -4.44 -3.81
N GLY A 180 -18.15 -3.70 -2.90
CA GLY A 180 -19.52 -3.21 -3.06
C GLY A 180 -19.69 -2.30 -4.28
N THR A 181 -18.72 -1.43 -4.58
CA THR A 181 -18.74 -0.57 -5.77
C THR A 181 -18.72 -1.40 -7.04
N TRP A 182 -17.92 -2.47 -7.07
CA TRP A 182 -17.90 -3.41 -8.19
C TRP A 182 -19.22 -4.18 -8.31
N ALA A 183 -19.78 -4.65 -7.20
CA ALA A 183 -21.07 -5.33 -7.18
C ALA A 183 -22.21 -4.41 -7.64
N MET A 184 -22.24 -3.16 -7.21
CA MET A 184 -23.23 -2.16 -7.63
C MET A 184 -23.06 -1.79 -9.10
N MET A 185 -21.83 -1.69 -9.59
CA MET A 185 -21.55 -1.48 -11.01
C MET A 185 -22.04 -2.67 -11.86
N MET A 186 -21.71 -3.90 -11.45
CA MET A 186 -22.17 -5.12 -12.11
C MET A 186 -23.69 -5.26 -12.06
N LEU A 187 -24.31 -4.95 -10.93
CA LEU A 187 -25.76 -4.93 -10.78
C LEU A 187 -26.40 -3.88 -11.71
N GLY A 188 -25.82 -2.68 -11.78
CA GLY A 188 -26.22 -1.64 -12.73
C GLY A 188 -26.19 -2.13 -14.17
N PHE A 189 -25.09 -2.75 -14.58
CA PHE A 189 -24.97 -3.34 -15.92
C PHE A 189 -25.96 -4.48 -16.16
N ALA A 190 -26.17 -5.36 -15.17
CA ALA A 190 -27.14 -6.44 -15.25
C ALA A 190 -28.57 -5.91 -15.45
N MET A 191 -28.95 -4.86 -14.71
CA MET A 191 -30.27 -4.21 -14.85
C MET A 191 -30.46 -3.58 -16.23
N VAL A 192 -29.46 -2.85 -16.74
CA VAL A 192 -29.51 -2.26 -18.09
C VAL A 192 -29.62 -3.34 -19.16
N GLY A 193 -28.84 -4.42 -19.05
CA GLY A 193 -28.91 -5.56 -19.97
C GLY A 193 -30.26 -6.26 -19.95
N ALA A 194 -30.84 -6.47 -18.76
CA ALA A 194 -32.16 -7.07 -18.61
C ALA A 194 -33.26 -6.19 -19.23
N ALA A 195 -33.24 -4.88 -18.96
CA ALA A 195 -34.19 -3.93 -19.54
C ALA A 195 -34.10 -3.89 -21.08
N ALA A 196 -32.88 -3.86 -21.64
CA ALA A 196 -32.67 -3.91 -23.08
C ALA A 196 -33.23 -5.21 -23.70
N ARG A 197 -33.04 -6.35 -23.04
CA ARG A 197 -33.59 -7.64 -23.48
C ARG A 197 -35.12 -7.68 -23.42
N TYR A 198 -35.71 -7.10 -22.39
CA TYR A 198 -37.16 -7.02 -22.24
C TYR A 198 -37.80 -6.22 -23.38
N ARG A 199 -37.28 -5.02 -23.70
CA ARG A 199 -37.81 -4.17 -24.78
C ARG A 199 -37.77 -4.83 -26.17
N ARG A 200 -36.77 -5.68 -26.44
CA ARG A 200 -36.68 -6.42 -27.71
C ARG A 200 -37.74 -7.52 -27.86
N ARG A 201 -38.24 -8.09 -26.75
CA ARG A 201 -39.32 -9.09 -26.78
C ARG A 201 -40.66 -8.45 -27.12
N SER A 202 -40.95 -7.27 -26.59
CA SER A 202 -42.18 -6.53 -26.89
C SER A 202 -42.29 -6.09 -28.35
N VAL A 203 -41.17 -5.77 -29.03
CA VAL A 203 -41.20 -5.38 -30.46
C VAL A 203 -41.47 -6.57 -31.38
N ARG A 204 -41.01 -7.78 -31.04
CA ARG A 204 -41.27 -8.99 -31.85
C ARG A 204 -42.71 -9.51 -31.74
N ALA A 205 -43.41 -9.22 -30.64
CA ALA A 205 -44.82 -9.59 -30.47
C ALA A 205 -45.78 -8.65 -31.22
N ALA A 206 -45.34 -7.45 -31.62
CA ALA A 206 -46.15 -6.45 -32.32
C ALA A 206 -46.09 -6.55 -33.86
N ILE A 207 -45.29 -7.48 -34.42
CA ILE A 207 -45.12 -7.69 -35.87
C ILE A 207 -45.59 -9.11 -36.28
N ALA A 208 -46.36 -9.80 -35.43
CA ALA A 208 -46.94 -11.12 -35.70
C ALA A 208 -48.45 -11.03 -35.92
#